data_AF-A0A3C0NX28-F1
#
_entry.id   AF-A0A3C0NX28-F1
#
_cell.length_a   1.000
_cell.length_b   1.000
_cell.length_c   1.000
_cell.angle_alpha   90.00
_cell.angle_beta   90.00
_cell.angle_gamma   90.00
#
_symmetry.space_group_name_H-M   'P 1'
#
loop_
_entity.id
_entity.type
_entity.pdbx_description
1 polymer ?
#
loop_
_entity_poly.entity_id
_entity_poly.type
_entity_poly.pdbx_seq_one_letter_code
_entity_poly.pdbx_strand_id
1 'polypeptide(L)'
;NVLHCYRSMNYISRHMEEKYGVPWVEYNFFGPSKIEESLRKIASFFDDSIKEKTEQVIAKYKKLTDDVIAKYKPRLQGKKVMLFVGGLRPRHVIGAYEDLGMEVVGTGYEFGHNDDYQRTTHYVKDGTLIYDDVTGYEFEKFVEAIQPDLVGSGIKEKYVFQKMGVPFRQMHSWDYSGPYHGYDGFAIFARDMDMAINSPVWSLTKAPWAKK
;
A
#
# COMPACT_ATOMS: atom_id res chain seq x y z
N ASN A 1 -10.37 0.21 21.25
CA ASN A 1 -10.47 0.84 19.91
C ASN A 1 -9.45 0.24 18.96
N VAL A 2 -9.87 -0.22 17.77
CA VAL A 2 -8.95 -0.69 16.72
C VAL A 2 -8.74 0.42 15.70
N LEU A 3 -7.55 1.01 15.67
CA LEU A 3 -7.24 2.22 14.94
C LEU A 3 -6.48 1.90 13.65
N HIS A 4 -7.15 1.99 12.50
CA HIS A 4 -6.47 1.80 11.21
C HIS A 4 -5.75 3.07 10.78
N CYS A 5 -6.49 4.18 10.61
CA CYS A 5 -5.91 5.45 10.22
C CYS A 5 -5.48 6.25 11.44
N TYR A 6 -4.22 6.09 11.85
CA TYR A 6 -3.64 6.83 12.95
C TYR A 6 -3.76 8.35 12.74
N ARG A 7 -3.33 8.89 11.60
CA ARG A 7 -3.27 10.34 11.35
C ARG A 7 -4.61 11.05 11.59
N SER A 8 -5.73 10.47 11.17
CA SER A 8 -7.04 11.12 11.25
C SER A 8 -7.78 10.92 12.56
N MET A 9 -7.52 9.83 13.30
CA MET A 9 -8.35 9.42 14.44
C MET A 9 -7.57 9.15 15.73
N ASN A 10 -6.26 9.41 15.77
CA ASN A 10 -5.48 9.29 17.01
C ASN A 10 -6.00 10.24 18.11
N TYR A 11 -6.47 11.44 17.75
CA TYR A 11 -6.98 12.42 18.71
C TYR A 11 -8.15 11.87 19.54
N ILE A 12 -9.16 11.30 18.88
CA ILE A 12 -10.31 10.73 19.58
C ILE A 12 -9.96 9.42 20.29
N SER A 13 -9.00 8.65 19.76
CA SER A 13 -8.52 7.42 20.41
C SER A 13 -7.85 7.74 21.76
N ARG A 14 -6.97 8.75 21.79
CA ARG A 14 -6.33 9.26 23.02
C ARG A 14 -7.37 9.83 24.00
N HIS A 15 -8.31 10.64 23.51
CA HIS A 15 -9.38 11.17 24.36
C HIS A 15 -10.23 10.08 25.01
N MET A 16 -10.58 9.03 24.26
CA MET A 16 -11.35 7.90 24.79
C MET A 16 -10.57 7.11 25.84
N GLU A 17 -9.26 6.98 25.68
CA GLU A 17 -8.38 6.37 26.67
C GLU A 17 -8.31 7.21 27.96
N GLU A 18 -8.07 8.52 27.84
CA GLU A 18 -7.98 9.43 28.99
C GLU A 18 -9.30 9.55 29.76
N LYS A 19 -10.43 9.70 29.05
CA LYS A 19 -11.73 9.99 29.65
C LYS A 19 -12.49 8.75 30.12
N TYR A 20 -12.35 7.65 29.40
CA TYR A 20 -13.14 6.43 29.62
C TYR A 20 -12.29 5.19 29.90
N GLY A 21 -10.96 5.31 29.92
CA GLY A 21 -10.07 4.16 30.12
C GLY A 21 -10.11 3.15 28.98
N VAL A 22 -10.60 3.53 27.79
CA VAL A 22 -10.75 2.60 26.66
C VAL A 22 -9.44 2.55 25.87
N PRO A 23 -8.69 1.43 25.91
CA PRO A 23 -7.40 1.34 25.23
C PRO A 23 -7.55 1.35 23.71
N TRP A 24 -6.48 1.65 23.00
CA TRP A 24 -6.44 1.60 21.54
C TRP A 24 -5.18 0.91 21.01
N VAL A 25 -5.30 0.32 19.81
CA VAL A 25 -4.20 -0.36 19.13
C VAL A 25 -4.22 -0.04 17.64
N GLU A 26 -3.05 0.31 17.08
CA GLU A 26 -2.86 0.43 15.63
C GLU A 26 -2.79 -0.95 14.97
N TYR A 27 -3.46 -1.09 13.82
CA TYR A 27 -3.47 -2.30 12.99
C TYR A 27 -3.41 -1.96 11.49
N ASN A 28 -3.03 -2.92 10.66
CA ASN A 28 -2.90 -2.76 9.22
C ASN A 28 -3.47 -3.97 8.46
N PHE A 29 -4.50 -3.74 7.65
CA PHE A 29 -5.17 -4.80 6.86
C PHE A 29 -4.84 -4.76 5.35
N PHE A 30 -3.68 -4.21 4.97
CA PHE A 30 -3.18 -4.32 3.59
C PHE A 30 -2.17 -5.47 3.46
N GLY A 31 -2.56 -6.51 2.71
CA GLY A 31 -1.69 -7.67 2.43
C GLY A 31 -1.75 -8.74 3.52
N PRO A 32 -1.67 -10.03 3.16
CA PRO A 32 -1.80 -11.14 4.11
C PRO A 32 -0.83 -11.05 5.28
N SER A 33 0.43 -10.67 5.06
CA SER A 33 1.43 -10.61 6.12
C SER A 33 1.04 -9.62 7.23
N LYS A 34 0.56 -8.42 6.85
CA LYS A 34 0.11 -7.41 7.81
C LYS A 34 -1.24 -7.72 8.42
N ILE A 35 -2.14 -8.37 7.68
CA ILE A 35 -3.42 -8.84 8.22
C ILE A 35 -3.18 -9.86 9.34
N GLU A 36 -2.34 -10.86 9.12
CA GLU A 36 -2.02 -11.88 10.12
C GLU A 36 -1.37 -11.29 11.38
N GLU A 37 -0.36 -10.43 11.20
CA GLU A 37 0.29 -9.70 12.29
C GLU A 37 -0.73 -8.90 13.11
N SER A 38 -1.62 -8.19 12.42
CA SER A 38 -2.67 -7.37 13.03
C SER A 38 -3.71 -8.19 13.78
N LEU A 39 -4.18 -9.29 13.19
CA LEU A 39 -5.16 -10.17 13.83
C LEU A 39 -4.59 -10.76 15.13
N ARG A 40 -3.36 -11.28 15.08
CA ARG A 40 -2.67 -11.83 16.27
C ARG A 40 -2.46 -10.76 17.34
N LYS A 41 -2.04 -9.55 16.94
CA LYS A 41 -1.87 -8.41 17.86
C LYS A 41 -3.18 -7.97 18.49
N ILE A 42 -4.28 -7.94 17.74
CA ILE A 42 -5.60 -7.61 18.30
C ILE A 42 -6.02 -8.72 19.28
N ALA A 43 -5.88 -9.98 18.88
CA ALA A 43 -6.26 -11.13 19.70
C ALA A 43 -5.47 -11.23 21.01
N SER A 44 -4.22 -10.73 21.06
CA SER A 44 -3.41 -10.76 22.29
C SER A 44 -3.97 -9.91 23.43
N PHE A 45 -4.91 -9.00 23.16
CA PHE A 45 -5.61 -8.23 24.20
C PHE A 45 -6.83 -8.95 24.78
N PHE A 46 -7.14 -10.17 24.30
CA PHE A 46 -8.31 -10.95 24.71
C PHE A 46 -7.89 -12.34 25.22
N ASP A 47 -8.89 -13.13 25.61
CA ASP A 47 -8.71 -14.50 26.10
C ASP A 47 -8.31 -15.50 25.01
N ASP A 48 -7.98 -16.72 25.44
CA ASP A 48 -7.51 -17.79 24.56
C ASP A 48 -8.56 -18.22 23.53
N SER A 49 -9.87 -18.03 23.81
CA SER A 49 -10.91 -18.33 22.83
C SER A 49 -10.83 -17.41 21.60
N ILE A 50 -10.42 -16.16 21.78
CA ILE A 50 -10.22 -15.20 20.68
C ILE A 50 -8.93 -15.50 19.93
N LYS A 51 -7.87 -15.90 20.63
CA LYS A 51 -6.60 -16.32 20.01
C LYS A 51 -6.80 -17.56 19.14
N GLU A 52 -7.52 -18.57 19.63
CA GLU A 52 -7.86 -19.78 18.86
C GLU A 52 -8.70 -19.45 17.62
N LYS A 53 -9.76 -18.63 17.76
CA LYS A 53 -10.57 -18.18 16.62
C LYS A 53 -9.75 -17.39 15.60
N THR A 54 -8.75 -16.64 16.06
CA THR A 54 -7.85 -15.90 15.18
C THR A 54 -7.04 -16.84 14.28
N GLU A 55 -6.43 -17.87 14.85
CA GLU A 55 -5.70 -18.86 14.04
C GLU A 55 -6.64 -19.67 13.12
N GLN A 56 -7.88 -19.94 13.54
CA GLN A 56 -8.88 -20.55 12.65
C GLN A 56 -9.21 -19.66 11.44
N VAL A 57 -9.33 -18.34 11.63
CA VAL A 57 -9.55 -17.37 10.54
C VAL A 57 -8.33 -17.32 9.62
N ILE A 58 -7.12 -17.23 10.17
CA ILE A 58 -5.87 -17.24 9.39
C ILE A 58 -5.79 -18.51 8.53
N ALA A 59 -6.01 -19.68 9.14
CA ALA A 59 -6.00 -20.96 8.43
C ALA A 59 -7.07 -21.04 7.32
N LYS A 60 -8.28 -20.51 7.58
CA LYS A 60 -9.36 -20.46 6.60
C LYS A 60 -8.98 -19.70 5.33
N TYR A 61 -8.28 -18.57 5.46
CA TYR A 61 -7.93 -17.71 4.32
C TYR A 61 -6.57 -18.02 3.69
N LYS A 62 -5.74 -18.85 4.33
CA LYS A 62 -4.40 -19.20 3.85
C LYS A 62 -4.39 -19.72 2.40
N LYS A 63 -5.32 -20.61 2.05
CA LYS A 63 -5.38 -21.13 0.67
C LYS A 63 -5.64 -20.00 -0.35
N LEU A 64 -6.57 -19.09 -0.03
CA LEU A 64 -6.90 -17.97 -0.91
C LEU A 64 -5.69 -17.06 -1.13
N THR A 65 -4.96 -16.72 -0.07
CA THR A 65 -3.77 -15.86 -0.18
C THR A 65 -2.63 -16.54 -0.92
N ASP A 66 -2.40 -17.82 -0.66
CA ASP A 66 -1.37 -18.61 -1.32
C ASP A 66 -1.65 -18.72 -2.84
N ASP A 67 -2.92 -18.97 -3.23
CA ASP A 67 -3.34 -19.01 -4.63
C ASP A 67 -3.16 -17.64 -5.34
N VAL A 68 -3.48 -16.53 -4.65
CA VAL A 68 -3.28 -15.17 -5.17
C VAL A 68 -1.79 -14.88 -5.39
N ILE A 69 -0.95 -15.18 -4.40
CA ILE A 69 0.51 -15.00 -4.50
C ILE A 69 1.06 -15.85 -5.64
N ALA A 70 0.71 -17.14 -5.69
CA ALA A 70 1.17 -18.05 -6.74
C ALA A 70 0.82 -17.55 -8.15
N LYS A 71 -0.34 -16.92 -8.31
CA LYS A 71 -0.78 -16.36 -9.59
C LYS A 71 -0.07 -15.05 -9.97
N TYR A 72 0.05 -14.11 -9.04
CA TYR A 72 0.44 -12.73 -9.37
C TYR A 72 1.90 -12.38 -9.03
N LYS A 73 2.48 -12.97 -7.98
CA LYS A 73 3.88 -12.67 -7.60
C LYS A 73 4.87 -12.93 -8.74
N PRO A 74 4.81 -14.04 -9.50
CA PRO A 74 5.73 -14.25 -10.64
C PRO A 74 5.63 -13.17 -11.73
N ARG A 75 4.51 -12.46 -11.81
CA ARG A 75 4.25 -11.40 -12.82
C ARG A 75 4.65 -10.00 -12.33
N LEU A 76 4.90 -9.87 -11.03
CA LEU A 76 5.17 -8.60 -10.34
C LEU A 76 6.52 -8.59 -9.60
N GLN A 77 7.20 -9.74 -9.52
CA GLN A 77 8.46 -9.89 -8.82
C GLN A 77 9.52 -8.88 -9.30
N GLY A 78 10.11 -8.15 -8.36
CA GLY A 78 11.17 -7.16 -8.61
C GLY A 78 10.67 -5.83 -9.20
N LYS A 79 9.36 -5.65 -9.39
CA LYS A 79 8.80 -4.39 -9.91
C LYS A 79 8.90 -3.28 -8.88
N LYS A 80 9.42 -2.13 -9.31
CA LYS A 80 9.65 -0.95 -8.46
C LYS A 80 8.43 -0.04 -8.43
N VAL A 81 8.08 0.43 -7.24
CA VAL A 81 6.89 1.26 -6.99
C VAL A 81 7.29 2.57 -6.32
N MET A 82 6.70 3.67 -6.78
CA MET A 82 6.73 4.95 -6.06
C MET A 82 5.33 5.33 -5.58
N LEU A 83 5.22 5.81 -4.35
CA LEU A 83 3.95 6.14 -3.68
C LEU A 83 3.87 7.60 -3.26
N PHE A 84 2.75 8.26 -3.52
CA PHE A 84 2.46 9.59 -2.96
C PHE A 84 0.98 9.71 -2.66
N VAL A 85 0.60 9.78 -1.39
CA VAL A 85 -0.80 9.75 -0.94
C VAL A 85 -0.95 10.69 0.25
N GLY A 86 -2.09 10.70 0.95
CA GLY A 86 -2.36 11.56 2.10
C GLY A 86 -1.51 11.29 3.36
N GLY A 87 -2.10 10.69 4.41
CA GLY A 87 -1.49 10.62 5.75
C GLY A 87 -1.26 9.22 6.35
N LEU A 88 -1.54 8.13 5.61
CA LEU A 88 -1.49 6.77 6.16
C LEU A 88 -0.95 5.75 5.15
N ARG A 89 -1.64 5.67 4.01
CA ARG A 89 -1.41 4.67 2.98
C ARG A 89 0.04 4.61 2.47
N PRO A 90 0.84 5.70 2.38
CA PRO A 90 2.21 5.63 1.89
C PRO A 90 3.08 4.59 2.61
N ARG A 91 2.92 4.40 3.94
CA ARG A 91 3.54 3.26 4.65
C ARG A 91 2.65 2.02 4.72
N HIS A 92 1.33 2.19 4.89
CA HIS A 92 0.44 1.07 5.21
C HIS A 92 0.35 0.03 4.09
N VAL A 93 0.48 0.43 2.82
CA VAL A 93 0.34 -0.50 1.69
C VAL A 93 1.64 -1.23 1.31
N ILE A 94 2.77 -0.86 1.91
CA ILE A 94 4.09 -1.40 1.53
C ILE A 94 4.12 -2.92 1.66
N GLY A 95 3.62 -3.47 2.78
CA GLY A 95 3.57 -4.92 3.00
C GLY A 95 2.78 -5.67 1.92
N ALA A 96 1.70 -5.10 1.40
CA ALA A 96 0.93 -5.72 0.32
C ALA A 96 1.70 -5.77 -1.01
N TYR A 97 2.51 -4.74 -1.30
CA TYR A 97 3.42 -4.77 -2.44
C TYR A 97 4.52 -5.82 -2.26
N GLU A 98 5.12 -5.90 -1.07
CA GLU A 98 6.16 -6.88 -0.74
C GLU A 98 5.67 -8.33 -0.78
N ASP A 99 4.42 -8.58 -0.36
CA ASP A 99 3.76 -9.88 -0.46
C ASP A 99 3.67 -10.37 -1.92
N LEU A 100 3.61 -9.45 -2.88
CA LEU A 100 3.65 -9.70 -4.33
C LEU A 100 5.07 -9.64 -4.92
N GLY A 101 6.10 -9.51 -4.09
CA GLY A 101 7.50 -9.45 -4.53
C GLY A 101 7.93 -8.13 -5.15
N MET A 102 7.13 -7.07 -4.98
CA MET A 102 7.43 -5.73 -5.48
C MET A 102 8.27 -4.93 -4.47
N GLU A 103 8.91 -3.87 -4.92
CA GLU A 103 9.79 -3.03 -4.10
C GLU A 103 9.30 -1.58 -4.10
N VAL A 104 8.92 -1.06 -2.94
CA VAL A 104 8.62 0.37 -2.79
C VAL A 104 9.93 1.13 -2.65
N VAL A 105 10.33 1.85 -3.70
CA VAL A 105 11.62 2.56 -3.80
C VAL A 105 11.49 4.06 -3.54
N GLY A 106 10.27 4.57 -3.50
CA GLY A 106 9.97 5.94 -3.10
C GLY A 106 8.60 6.03 -2.46
N THR A 107 8.46 6.80 -1.37
CA THR A 107 7.17 6.99 -0.72
C THR A 107 7.07 8.36 -0.07
N GLY A 108 5.87 8.94 -0.03
CA GLY A 108 5.67 10.23 0.59
C GLY A 108 4.23 10.59 0.89
N TYR A 109 4.08 11.69 1.61
CA TYR A 109 2.81 12.12 2.19
C TYR A 109 2.48 13.55 1.79
N GLU A 110 1.21 13.83 1.51
CA GLU A 110 0.70 15.21 1.35
C GLU A 110 0.69 15.94 2.70
N PHE A 111 0.39 15.24 3.80
CA PHE A 111 0.16 15.86 5.12
C PHE A 111 0.54 14.92 6.28
N GLY A 112 1.59 14.10 6.10
CA GLY A 112 2.13 13.28 7.17
C GLY A 112 2.75 14.15 8.27
N HIS A 113 2.64 13.75 9.53
CA HIS A 113 3.38 14.42 10.60
C HIS A 113 4.64 13.60 10.96
N ASN A 114 5.55 14.18 11.75
CA ASN A 114 6.79 13.50 12.17
C ASN A 114 6.56 12.11 12.80
N ASP A 115 5.45 11.91 13.49
CA ASP A 115 5.10 10.60 14.07
C ASP A 115 4.69 9.56 13.00
N ASP A 116 4.15 9.98 11.87
CA ASP A 116 3.94 9.14 10.69
C ASP A 116 5.27 8.80 9.99
N TYR A 117 6.19 9.75 9.89
CA TYR A 117 7.54 9.53 9.33
C TYR A 117 8.35 8.56 10.18
N GLN A 118 8.34 8.71 11.50
CA GLN A 118 8.95 7.75 12.43
C GLN A 118 8.41 6.34 12.25
N ARG A 119 7.10 6.18 12.04
CA ARG A 119 6.51 4.85 11.74
C ARG A 119 6.95 4.32 10.37
N THR A 120 7.16 5.21 9.40
CA THR A 120 7.50 4.83 8.01
C THR A 120 8.87 4.16 7.93
N THR A 121 9.84 4.55 8.77
CA THR A 121 11.19 3.96 8.79
C THR A 121 11.18 2.45 9.09
N HIS A 122 10.13 1.92 9.73
CA HIS A 122 9.97 0.49 9.98
C HIS A 122 9.42 -0.29 8.78
N TYR A 123 8.96 0.39 7.73
CA TYR A 123 8.39 -0.23 6.53
C TYR A 123 9.31 -0.14 5.31
N VAL A 124 10.15 0.89 5.25
CA VAL A 124 10.99 1.15 4.06
C VAL A 124 12.37 0.53 4.23
N LYS A 125 13.01 0.20 3.11
CA LYS A 125 14.39 -0.30 3.06
C LYS A 125 15.39 0.85 2.97
N ASP A 126 16.64 0.60 3.36
CA ASP A 126 17.72 1.56 3.17
C ASP A 126 17.83 2.01 1.70
N GLY A 127 17.98 3.32 1.50
CA GLY A 127 18.04 3.93 0.17
C GLY A 127 16.69 4.25 -0.47
N THR A 128 15.56 4.00 0.21
CA THR A 128 14.23 4.45 -0.24
C THR A 128 14.12 5.97 -0.18
N LEU A 129 13.67 6.61 -1.26
CA LEU A 129 13.43 8.06 -1.27
C LEU A 129 12.16 8.40 -0.45
N ILE A 130 12.26 9.37 0.45
CA ILE A 130 11.12 9.89 1.22
C ILE A 130 10.90 11.36 0.88
N TYR A 131 9.66 11.74 0.61
CA TYR A 131 9.26 13.13 0.33
C TYR A 131 8.01 13.54 1.10
N ASP A 132 8.01 14.76 1.62
CA ASP A 132 6.90 15.42 2.32
C ASP A 132 6.41 16.59 1.45
N ASP A 133 5.10 16.72 1.28
CA ASP A 133 4.46 17.77 0.46
C ASP A 133 5.14 17.96 -0.90
N VAL A 134 5.41 16.84 -1.59
CA VAL A 134 6.20 16.85 -2.82
C VAL A 134 5.54 17.75 -3.87
N THR A 135 6.32 18.66 -4.43
CA THR A 135 5.81 19.50 -5.52
C THR A 135 5.62 18.68 -6.78
N GLY A 136 4.75 19.13 -7.69
CA GLY A 136 4.57 18.47 -8.98
C GLY A 136 5.87 18.35 -9.78
N TYR A 137 6.72 19.39 -9.73
CA TYR A 137 8.03 19.39 -10.39
C TYR A 137 8.98 18.34 -9.81
N GLU A 138 9.12 18.29 -8.48
CA GLU A 138 9.99 17.31 -7.83
C GLU A 138 9.52 15.89 -8.13
N PHE A 139 8.22 15.62 -8.04
CA PHE A 139 7.70 14.27 -8.23
C PHE A 139 7.91 13.78 -9.67
N GLU A 140 7.71 14.65 -10.66
CA GLU A 140 8.04 14.37 -12.06
C GLU A 140 9.54 14.04 -12.22
N LYS A 141 10.43 14.87 -11.67
CA LYS A 141 11.89 14.67 -11.77
C LYS A 141 12.37 13.41 -11.06
N PHE A 142 11.77 13.07 -9.92
CA PHE A 142 12.10 11.82 -9.22
C PHE A 142 11.66 10.61 -10.03
N VAL A 143 10.45 10.61 -10.60
CA VAL A 143 9.97 9.51 -11.45
C VAL A 143 10.83 9.39 -12.73
N GLU A 144 11.24 10.51 -13.34
CA GLU A 144 12.17 10.50 -14.47
C GLU A 144 13.52 9.86 -14.12
N ALA A 145 14.09 10.19 -12.95
CA ALA A 145 15.39 9.66 -12.54
C ALA A 145 15.32 8.20 -12.09
N ILE A 146 14.27 7.82 -11.35
CA ILE A 146 14.13 6.48 -10.74
C ILE A 146 13.59 5.46 -11.75
N GLN A 147 12.77 5.89 -12.72
CA GLN A 147 12.08 5.03 -13.69
C GLN A 147 11.34 3.86 -13.00
N PRO A 148 10.36 4.12 -12.12
CA PRO A 148 9.60 3.06 -11.46
C PRO A 148 8.73 2.30 -12.46
N ASP A 149 8.44 1.02 -12.17
CA ASP A 149 7.50 0.22 -12.95
C ASP A 149 6.03 0.58 -12.68
N LEU A 150 5.75 1.24 -11.54
CA LEU A 150 4.41 1.69 -11.15
C LEU A 150 4.49 2.94 -10.28
N VAL A 151 3.61 3.90 -10.53
CA VAL A 151 3.31 5.00 -9.61
C VAL A 151 1.93 4.82 -8.98
N GLY A 152 1.86 4.88 -7.66
CA GLY A 152 0.64 4.86 -6.87
C GLY A 152 0.35 6.20 -6.22
N SER A 153 -0.61 6.98 -6.74
CA SER A 153 -0.91 8.32 -6.21
C SER A 153 -2.39 8.74 -6.35
N GLY A 154 -2.70 10.03 -6.49
CA GLY A 154 -4.04 10.59 -6.62
C GLY A 154 -4.48 10.84 -8.07
N ILE A 155 -5.66 11.44 -8.22
CA ILE A 155 -6.25 11.74 -9.53
C ILE A 155 -5.49 12.82 -10.30
N LYS A 156 -4.89 13.78 -9.58
CA LYS A 156 -4.18 14.92 -10.19
C LYS A 156 -2.88 14.44 -10.85
N GLU A 157 -2.27 13.41 -10.28
CA GLU A 157 -1.00 12.84 -10.70
C GLU A 157 -1.17 11.79 -11.82
N LYS A 158 -2.33 11.12 -11.87
CA LYS A 158 -2.59 9.98 -12.78
C LYS A 158 -2.21 10.25 -14.23
N TYR A 159 -2.76 11.31 -14.81
CA TYR A 159 -2.64 11.53 -16.25
C TYR A 159 -1.28 12.09 -16.65
N VAL A 160 -0.51 12.66 -15.71
CA VAL A 160 0.87 13.08 -15.92
C VAL A 160 1.72 11.83 -16.22
N PHE A 161 1.73 10.88 -15.30
CA PHE A 161 2.59 9.69 -15.43
C PHE A 161 2.14 8.73 -16.53
N GLN A 162 0.83 8.60 -16.77
CA GLN A 162 0.36 7.81 -17.91
C GLN A 162 0.84 8.37 -19.25
N LYS A 163 0.93 9.71 -19.41
CA LYS A 163 1.48 10.34 -20.62
C LYS A 163 2.98 10.15 -20.75
N MET A 164 3.70 9.99 -19.63
CA MET A 164 5.11 9.60 -19.60
C MET A 164 5.33 8.10 -19.91
N GLY A 165 4.25 7.32 -20.07
CA GLY A 165 4.32 5.89 -20.33
C GLY A 165 4.56 5.02 -19.09
N VAL A 166 4.40 5.58 -17.89
CA VAL A 166 4.56 4.86 -16.63
C VAL A 166 3.20 4.33 -16.17
N PRO A 167 3.07 3.01 -15.86
CA PRO A 167 1.87 2.46 -15.26
C PRO A 167 1.46 3.21 -13.99
N PHE A 168 0.16 3.42 -13.81
CA PHE A 168 -0.36 4.20 -12.68
C PHE A 168 -1.59 3.54 -12.06
N ARG A 169 -1.67 3.57 -10.72
CA ARG A 169 -2.88 3.22 -9.94
C ARG A 169 -3.24 4.33 -8.95
N GLN A 170 -4.51 4.72 -8.93
CA GLN A 170 -5.00 5.63 -7.89
C GLN A 170 -5.08 4.91 -6.54
N MET A 171 -4.26 5.35 -5.58
CA MET A 171 -4.19 4.78 -4.24
C MET A 171 -5.10 5.51 -3.22
N HIS A 172 -5.89 6.48 -3.68
CA HIS A 172 -6.98 7.11 -2.92
C HIS A 172 -8.34 6.44 -3.22
N SER A 173 -8.72 6.45 -4.49
CA SER A 173 -10.02 5.99 -5.00
C SER A 173 -10.04 4.52 -5.41
N TRP A 174 -8.89 3.84 -5.34
CA TRP A 174 -8.68 2.50 -5.89
C TRP A 174 -9.00 2.41 -7.38
N ASP A 175 -8.95 3.54 -8.09
CA ASP A 175 -9.33 3.64 -9.50
C ASP A 175 -10.71 3.00 -9.76
N TYR A 176 -11.66 3.27 -8.85
CA TYR A 176 -13.04 2.75 -8.91
C TYR A 176 -13.17 1.23 -8.76
N SER A 177 -12.12 0.58 -8.24
CA SER A 177 -12.08 -0.85 -7.89
C SER A 177 -12.21 -1.01 -6.37
N GLY A 178 -11.43 -1.93 -5.78
CA GLY A 178 -11.46 -2.24 -4.35
C GLY A 178 -12.59 -3.21 -3.97
N PRO A 179 -12.70 -3.56 -2.68
CA PRO A 179 -11.87 -3.09 -1.57
C PRO A 179 -10.43 -3.62 -1.64
N TYR A 180 -9.48 -2.94 -0.98
CA TYR A 180 -8.09 -3.41 -0.84
C TYR A 180 -7.71 -3.85 0.57
N HIS A 181 -8.58 -3.65 1.56
CA HIS A 181 -8.37 -4.19 2.91
C HIS A 181 -8.82 -5.65 2.99
N GLY A 182 -8.16 -6.42 3.85
CA GLY A 182 -8.54 -7.79 4.18
C GLY A 182 -8.11 -8.82 3.12
N TYR A 183 -8.33 -10.10 3.42
CA TYR A 183 -7.89 -11.20 2.57
C TYR A 183 -8.53 -11.15 1.17
N ASP A 184 -9.83 -10.89 1.09
CA ASP A 184 -10.54 -10.76 -0.19
C ASP A 184 -10.04 -9.53 -0.98
N GLY A 185 -9.73 -8.44 -0.27
CA GLY A 185 -9.21 -7.21 -0.87
C GLY A 185 -7.80 -7.37 -1.45
N PHE A 186 -6.98 -8.25 -0.87
CA PHE A 186 -5.66 -8.56 -1.41
C PHE A 186 -5.72 -9.20 -2.79
N ALA A 187 -6.72 -10.07 -3.06
CA ALA A 187 -6.92 -10.65 -4.38
C ALA A 187 -7.22 -9.59 -5.45
N ILE A 188 -8.00 -8.56 -5.08
CA ILE A 188 -8.35 -7.43 -5.95
C ILE A 188 -7.13 -6.52 -6.14
N PHE A 189 -6.40 -6.21 -5.06
CA PHE A 189 -5.17 -5.44 -5.12
C PHE A 189 -4.16 -6.08 -6.08
N ALA A 190 -3.89 -7.38 -5.94
CA ALA A 190 -2.95 -8.10 -6.80
C ALA A 190 -3.36 -8.10 -8.28
N ARG A 191 -4.66 -8.35 -8.55
CA ARG A 191 -5.24 -8.24 -9.90
C ARG A 191 -5.03 -6.85 -10.49
N ASP A 192 -5.25 -5.81 -9.70
CA ASP A 192 -5.22 -4.43 -10.14
C ASP A 192 -3.79 -3.91 -10.39
N MET A 193 -2.82 -4.35 -9.60
CA MET A 193 -1.40 -4.05 -9.84
C MET A 193 -0.91 -4.76 -11.11
N ASP A 194 -1.25 -6.05 -11.28
CA ASP A 194 -0.89 -6.82 -12.47
C ASP A 194 -1.47 -6.20 -13.75
N MET A 195 -2.78 -5.89 -13.78
CA MET A 195 -3.39 -5.33 -14.98
C MET A 195 -2.82 -3.97 -15.35
N ALA A 196 -2.39 -3.17 -14.38
CA ALA A 196 -1.79 -1.87 -14.65
C ALA A 196 -0.39 -2.04 -15.20
N ILE A 197 0.48 -2.80 -14.55
CA ILE A 197 1.88 -2.95 -14.94
C ILE A 197 2.01 -3.71 -16.26
N ASN A 198 1.28 -4.81 -16.40
CA ASN A 198 1.42 -5.74 -17.53
C ASN A 198 0.42 -5.46 -18.67
N SER A 199 -0.19 -4.26 -18.71
CA SER A 199 -1.07 -3.88 -19.82
C SER A 199 -0.28 -3.76 -21.13
N PRO A 200 -0.81 -4.31 -22.25
CA PRO A 200 -0.13 -4.21 -23.54
C PRO A 200 -0.01 -2.76 -24.05
N VAL A 201 -0.83 -1.83 -23.54
CA VAL A 201 -0.84 -0.42 -23.96
C VAL A 201 0.52 0.25 -23.83
N TRP A 202 1.34 -0.14 -22.85
CA TRP A 202 2.64 0.48 -22.61
C TRP A 202 3.65 0.21 -23.73
N SER A 203 3.49 -0.92 -24.43
CA SER A 203 4.29 -1.26 -25.61
C SER A 203 3.89 -0.48 -26.87
N LEU A 204 2.74 0.23 -26.83
CA LEU A 204 2.15 0.94 -27.96
C LEU A 204 2.35 2.47 -27.89
N THR A 205 3.16 2.96 -26.95
CA THR A 205 3.38 4.40 -26.73
C THR A 205 4.25 5.06 -27.80
N LYS A 206 5.11 4.28 -28.50
CA LYS A 206 5.98 4.78 -29.57
C LYS A 206 5.40 4.44 -30.94
N ALA A 207 5.16 5.47 -31.76
CA ALA A 207 4.69 5.27 -33.13
C ALA A 207 5.72 4.48 -33.97
N PRO A 208 5.29 3.52 -34.80
CA PRO A 208 6.20 2.66 -35.54
C PRO A 208 7.08 3.42 -36.55
N TRP A 209 6.61 4.55 -37.07
CA TRP A 209 7.36 5.42 -37.98
C TRP A 209 8.33 6.39 -37.27
N ALA A 210 8.29 6.48 -35.94
CA ALA A 210 9.19 7.33 -35.17
C ALA A 210 10.51 6.62 -34.76
N LYS A 211 10.64 5.32 -35.04
CA LYS A 211 11.92 4.60 -34.92
C LYS A 211 12.85 5.09 -36.05
N LYS A 212 13.73 6.04 -35.74
CA LYS A 212 14.93 6.31 -36.55
C LYS A 212 15.98 5.26 -36.27
#